data_AF-A0A0C1K6B1-F1
#
_entry.id   AF-A0A0C1K6B1-F1
#
_cell.length_a   1.000
_cell.length_b   1.000
_cell.length_c   1.000
_cell.angle_alpha   90.00
_cell.angle_beta   90.00
_cell.angle_gamma   90.00
#
_symmetry.space_group_name_H-M   'P 1'
#
loop_
_entity.id
_entity.type
_entity.pdbx_description
1 polymer ?
#
loop_
_entity_poly.entity_id
_entity_poly.type
_entity_poly.pdbx_seq_one_letter_code
_entity_poly.pdbx_strand_id
1 'polypeptide(L)'
;MHMKNNLKTLLTICLSSCTLVCPLGNLMSASFSASTYNERHVAQQWSSTTTVSADEALVINNLSNLSSKEQREALNDLSGEQYANLIQPNQTASQTFIRRMYQPILNDSLGLQCGENCDEYRAWGAVGGGQSRLHNSHGAKGYRMDNFNITFGAQKPLNLNFLNSWLTVGIAGSYEKDHIHFKQNGHGKGNNWQGAIYYMWNNPHFYSFSGTILGADCVRVKRSIDVGNLTRKAKGKARVSEWTSFTELGLNLGYENFYVQPFARLEHASYRRHALSEHGAQSLNLHVRGKNISASVGYLGTHLSTNLPWWELHLNADAAWKYRFNLLQERFQAHFKNLGSQFRIKGVHQKTSGFEGSVNIAKTFYNCWQGYVEFSGEVWDRFSAWNLAGGVTVTW
;
A
#
# COMPACT_ATOMS: atom_id res chain seq x y z
N MET A 1 -79.08 -21.78 -42.65
CA MET A 1 -77.80 -21.96 -43.36
C MET A 1 -77.22 -20.56 -43.56
N HIS A 2 -76.51 -20.08 -42.52
CA HIS A 2 -76.30 -18.66 -42.22
C HIS A 2 -74.81 -18.32 -42.20
N MET A 3 -74.52 -17.05 -42.55
CA MET A 3 -73.32 -16.29 -42.18
C MET A 3 -71.97 -16.77 -42.73
N LYS A 4 -71.70 -16.42 -43.99
CA LYS A 4 -70.36 -16.05 -44.46
C LYS A 4 -70.45 -14.65 -45.05
N ASN A 5 -69.60 -13.72 -44.58
CA ASN A 5 -69.29 -12.38 -45.14
C ASN A 5 -69.48 -11.17 -44.21
N ASN A 6 -69.11 -11.25 -42.92
CA ASN A 6 -68.93 -10.04 -42.09
C ASN A 6 -67.82 -10.20 -41.03
N LEU A 7 -66.60 -10.57 -41.45
CA LEU A 7 -65.43 -10.65 -40.55
C LEU A 7 -64.17 -9.97 -41.11
N LYS A 8 -64.30 -9.15 -42.17
CA LYS A 8 -63.18 -8.39 -42.76
C LYS A 8 -63.28 -6.88 -42.59
N THR A 9 -64.29 -6.37 -41.88
CA THR A 9 -64.56 -4.94 -41.76
C THR A 9 -64.57 -4.43 -40.31
N LEU A 10 -64.03 -5.23 -39.37
CA LEU A 10 -63.90 -4.87 -37.94
C LEU A 10 -62.45 -4.96 -37.43
N LEU A 11 -61.48 -5.21 -38.32
CA LEU A 11 -60.05 -5.35 -37.98
C LEU A 11 -59.18 -4.20 -38.51
N THR A 12 -59.78 -3.06 -38.89
CA THR A 12 -59.07 -1.93 -39.52
C THR A 12 -59.42 -0.56 -38.90
N ILE A 13 -59.97 -0.50 -37.68
CA ILE A 13 -60.29 0.77 -36.99
C ILE A 13 -59.89 0.72 -35.51
N CYS A 14 -58.68 0.22 -35.21
CA CYS A 14 -58.05 0.43 -33.90
C CYS A 14 -56.52 0.56 -34.03
N LEU A 15 -56.08 1.22 -35.10
CA LEU A 15 -54.69 1.59 -35.39
C LEU A 15 -54.61 3.11 -35.62
N SER A 16 -55.10 3.87 -34.65
CA SER A 16 -54.76 5.29 -34.53
C SER A 16 -55.05 5.72 -33.10
N SER A 17 -54.18 6.55 -32.53
CA SER A 17 -54.28 7.17 -31.21
C SER A 17 -54.07 6.26 -29.99
N CYS A 18 -52.82 5.88 -29.75
CA CYS A 18 -52.29 5.84 -28.39
C CYS A 18 -50.82 6.31 -28.40
N THR A 19 -50.63 7.61 -28.59
CA THR A 19 -49.40 8.31 -28.20
C THR A 19 -49.40 8.43 -26.69
N LEU A 20 -49.04 7.33 -26.02
CA LEU A 20 -48.65 7.33 -24.63
C LEU A 20 -47.26 7.95 -24.56
N VAL A 21 -47.20 9.19 -24.10
CA VAL A 21 -45.97 9.86 -23.67
C VAL A 21 -45.46 9.10 -22.45
N CYS A 22 -44.68 8.04 -22.68
CA CYS A 22 -43.85 7.45 -21.65
C CYS A 22 -42.65 8.39 -21.42
N PRO A 23 -42.26 8.70 -20.17
CA PRO A 23 -41.01 9.38 -19.93
C PRO A 23 -39.89 8.45 -20.43
N LEU A 24 -39.14 8.94 -21.41
CA LEU A 24 -38.03 8.27 -22.09
C LEU A 24 -36.96 7.82 -21.09
N GLY A 25 -37.10 6.59 -20.59
CA GLY A 25 -35.95 5.75 -20.32
C GLY A 25 -35.57 5.06 -21.62
N ASN A 26 -34.47 5.47 -22.26
CA ASN A 26 -33.94 4.75 -23.41
C ASN A 26 -33.46 3.38 -22.92
N LEU A 27 -34.18 2.31 -23.29
CA LEU A 27 -33.71 0.94 -23.14
C LEU A 27 -32.52 0.75 -24.09
N MET A 28 -31.30 0.90 -23.59
CA MET A 28 -30.07 0.60 -24.34
C MET A 28 -29.54 -0.76 -23.89
N SER A 29 -29.34 -1.68 -24.84
CA SER A 29 -28.48 -2.85 -24.63
C SER A 29 -27.17 -2.61 -25.38
N ALA A 30 -26.09 -2.42 -24.64
CA ALA A 30 -24.76 -2.20 -25.20
C ALA A 30 -23.85 -3.38 -24.87
N SER A 31 -23.04 -3.83 -25.83
CA SER A 31 -21.99 -4.82 -25.59
C SER A 31 -20.63 -4.17 -25.82
N PHE A 32 -19.69 -4.40 -24.91
CA PHE A 32 -18.35 -3.79 -24.96
C PHE A 32 -17.26 -4.86 -25.01
N SER A 33 -16.21 -4.61 -25.79
CA SER A 33 -15.03 -5.47 -25.85
C SER A 33 -14.29 -5.46 -24.51
N ALA A 34 -14.26 -6.61 -23.83
CA ALA A 34 -13.61 -6.79 -22.53
C ALA A 34 -12.79 -8.10 -22.50
N SER A 35 -11.55 -8.01 -22.05
CA SER A 35 -10.59 -9.11 -22.01
C SER A 35 -10.13 -9.46 -20.59
N THR A 36 -10.01 -8.46 -19.71
CA THR A 36 -9.54 -8.64 -18.34
C THR A 36 -10.70 -8.81 -17.37
N TYR A 37 -10.38 -9.24 -16.14
CA TYR A 37 -11.39 -9.37 -15.07
C TYR A 37 -12.06 -8.02 -14.76
N ASN A 38 -11.25 -6.95 -14.63
CA ASN A 38 -11.75 -5.61 -14.34
C ASN A 38 -12.62 -5.09 -15.50
N GLU A 39 -12.14 -5.21 -16.74
CA GLU A 39 -12.88 -4.80 -17.94
C GLU A 39 -14.26 -5.46 -18.02
N ARG A 40 -14.35 -6.78 -17.81
CA ARG A 40 -15.63 -7.51 -17.88
C ARG A 40 -16.62 -7.05 -16.83
N HIS A 41 -16.16 -6.87 -15.58
CA HIS A 41 -17.04 -6.44 -14.49
C HIS A 41 -17.54 -5.00 -14.67
N VAL A 42 -16.69 -4.11 -15.19
CA VAL A 42 -17.10 -2.74 -15.53
C VAL A 42 -18.06 -2.75 -16.71
N ALA A 43 -17.72 -3.43 -17.81
CA ALA A 43 -18.56 -3.53 -19.00
C ALA A 43 -19.96 -4.05 -18.66
N GLN A 44 -20.03 -5.06 -17.78
CA GLN A 44 -21.31 -5.61 -17.33
C GLN A 44 -22.20 -4.54 -16.69
N GLN A 45 -21.67 -3.65 -15.84
CA GLN A 45 -22.47 -2.59 -15.21
C GLN A 45 -23.05 -1.60 -16.22
N TRP A 46 -22.25 -1.25 -17.23
CA TRP A 46 -22.66 -0.31 -18.26
C TRP A 46 -23.60 -0.96 -19.30
N SER A 47 -23.52 -2.28 -19.49
CA SER A 47 -24.41 -3.03 -20.39
C SER A 47 -25.77 -3.40 -19.78
N SER A 48 -25.85 -3.58 -18.46
CA SER A 48 -27.03 -4.12 -17.78
C SER A 48 -28.03 -3.06 -17.33
N THR A 49 -27.82 -1.79 -17.68
CA THR A 49 -28.66 -0.69 -17.18
C THR A 49 -29.80 -0.40 -18.14
N THR A 50 -31.04 -0.60 -17.68
CA THR A 50 -32.27 -0.39 -18.47
C THR A 50 -32.80 1.04 -18.43
N THR A 51 -32.49 1.80 -17.37
CA THR A 51 -32.85 3.21 -17.23
C THR A 51 -31.59 4.01 -16.96
N VAL A 52 -31.16 4.79 -17.96
CA VAL A 52 -29.95 5.61 -17.90
C VAL A 52 -30.30 7.10 -17.87
N SER A 53 -29.59 7.86 -17.06
CA SER A 53 -29.60 9.32 -17.12
C SER A 53 -28.97 9.84 -18.42
N ALA A 54 -29.20 11.10 -18.77
CA ALA A 54 -28.60 11.72 -19.95
C ALA A 54 -27.06 11.65 -19.96
N ASP A 55 -26.45 11.76 -18.77
CA ASP A 55 -25.00 11.64 -18.59
C ASP A 55 -24.49 10.22 -18.87
N GLU A 56 -25.22 9.20 -18.39
CA GLU A 56 -24.86 7.80 -18.58
C GLU A 56 -25.05 7.37 -20.04
N ALA A 57 -26.12 7.84 -20.69
CA ALA A 57 -26.33 7.63 -22.13
C ALA A 57 -25.20 8.21 -22.97
N LEU A 58 -24.69 9.41 -22.61
CA LEU A 58 -23.53 10.02 -23.27
C LEU A 58 -22.28 9.14 -23.14
N VAL A 59 -22.02 8.59 -21.96
CA VAL A 59 -20.88 7.69 -21.72
C VAL A 59 -21.01 6.42 -22.55
N ILE A 60 -22.19 5.78 -22.54
CA ILE A 60 -22.47 4.55 -23.31
C ILE A 60 -22.26 4.79 -24.80
N ASN A 61 -22.78 5.90 -25.35
CA ASN A 61 -22.60 6.25 -26.76
C ASN A 61 -21.13 6.50 -27.14
N ASN A 62 -20.36 7.14 -26.25
CA ASN A 62 -18.92 7.32 -26.50
C ASN A 62 -18.20 5.95 -26.46
N LEU A 63 -18.49 5.10 -25.48
CA LEU A 63 -17.91 3.75 -25.40
C LEU A 63 -18.25 2.90 -26.62
N SER A 64 -19.49 2.91 -27.11
CA SER A 64 -19.91 2.08 -28.24
C SER A 64 -19.25 2.48 -29.57
N ASN A 65 -18.85 3.75 -29.71
CA ASN A 65 -18.19 4.27 -30.91
C ASN A 65 -16.67 4.05 -30.94
N LEU A 66 -16.08 3.58 -29.85
CA LEU A 66 -14.65 3.29 -29.76
C LEU A 66 -14.27 1.97 -30.44
N SER A 67 -13.02 1.87 -30.91
CA SER A 67 -12.47 0.58 -31.34
C SER A 67 -12.35 -0.40 -30.16
N SER A 68 -12.26 -1.71 -30.44
CA SER A 68 -12.16 -2.74 -29.39
C SER A 68 -10.95 -2.55 -28.46
N LYS A 69 -9.88 -1.91 -28.93
CA LYS A 69 -8.71 -1.59 -28.09
C LYS A 69 -9.01 -0.41 -27.17
N GLU A 70 -9.54 0.68 -27.70
CA GLU A 70 -9.88 1.89 -26.94
C GLU A 70 -11.00 1.64 -25.93
N GLN A 71 -11.98 0.78 -26.26
CA GLN A 71 -12.98 0.31 -25.31
C GLN A 71 -12.34 -0.34 -24.08
N ARG A 72 -11.35 -1.22 -24.27
CA ARG A 72 -10.66 -1.87 -23.16
C ARG A 72 -9.85 -0.87 -22.32
N GLU A 73 -9.23 0.12 -22.94
CA GLU A 73 -8.52 1.19 -22.23
C GLU A 73 -9.48 2.06 -21.41
N ALA A 74 -10.62 2.47 -21.98
CA ALA A 74 -11.65 3.21 -21.28
C ALA A 74 -12.28 2.41 -20.12
N LEU A 75 -12.58 1.12 -20.32
CA LEU A 75 -13.10 0.24 -19.26
C LEU A 75 -12.10 0.06 -18.11
N ASN A 76 -10.81 0.02 -18.44
CA ASN A 76 -9.73 0.01 -17.46
C ASN A 76 -9.75 1.33 -16.67
N ASP A 77 -9.73 2.49 -17.34
CA ASP A 77 -9.80 3.80 -16.69
C ASP A 77 -11.02 3.94 -15.78
N LEU A 78 -12.17 3.37 -16.16
CA LEU A 78 -13.42 3.36 -15.39
C LEU A 78 -13.38 2.48 -14.14
N SER A 79 -12.48 1.50 -14.06
CA SER A 79 -12.46 0.47 -13.00
C SER A 79 -12.12 1.01 -11.61
N GLY A 80 -11.30 2.07 -11.52
CA GLY A 80 -10.78 2.57 -10.25
C GLY A 80 -9.74 1.64 -9.61
N GLU A 81 -9.06 0.77 -10.37
CA GLU A 81 -8.06 -0.17 -9.85
C GLU A 81 -6.92 0.49 -9.06
N GLN A 82 -6.71 1.81 -9.22
CA GLN A 82 -5.80 2.64 -8.42
C GLN A 82 -6.05 2.49 -6.90
N TYR A 83 -7.29 2.16 -6.48
CA TYR A 83 -7.64 1.92 -5.07
C TYR A 83 -7.31 0.51 -4.55
N ALA A 84 -6.98 -0.44 -5.43
CA ALA A 84 -6.81 -1.85 -5.04
C ALA A 84 -5.49 -2.12 -4.30
N ASN A 85 -4.42 -1.41 -4.66
CA ASN A 85 -3.09 -1.61 -4.10
C ASN A 85 -2.64 -0.50 -3.13
N LEU A 86 -3.55 0.37 -2.66
CA LEU A 86 -3.21 1.48 -1.73
C LEU A 86 -2.76 1.05 -0.33
N ILE A 87 -2.84 -0.24 0.01
CA ILE A 87 -2.30 -0.75 1.27
C ILE A 87 -0.79 -1.01 1.18
N GLN A 88 -0.25 -1.27 -0.02
CA GLN A 88 1.16 -1.57 -0.20
C GLN A 88 2.08 -0.41 0.23
N PRO A 89 1.78 0.89 -0.05
CA PRO A 89 2.51 2.01 0.50
C PRO A 89 2.61 1.98 2.03
N ASN A 90 1.48 1.74 2.71
CA ASN A 90 1.42 1.69 4.18
C ASN A 90 2.27 0.56 4.76
N GLN A 91 2.24 -0.62 4.14
CA GLN A 91 3.14 -1.71 4.52
C GLN A 91 4.62 -1.33 4.33
N THR A 92 4.96 -0.67 3.22
CA THR A 92 6.34 -0.23 2.94
C THR A 92 6.81 0.82 3.96
N ALA A 93 5.91 1.75 4.33
CA ALA A 93 6.18 2.76 5.35
C ALA A 93 6.39 2.12 6.74
N SER A 94 5.52 1.19 7.16
CA SER A 94 5.71 0.45 8.43
C SER A 94 7.05 -0.29 8.45
N GLN A 95 7.45 -0.93 7.35
CA GLN A 95 8.72 -1.67 7.28
C GLN A 95 9.94 -0.75 7.33
N THR A 96 9.87 0.40 6.65
CA THR A 96 10.88 1.45 6.75
C THR A 96 10.97 1.96 8.19
N PHE A 97 9.84 2.16 8.86
CA PHE A 97 9.81 2.62 10.25
C PHE A 97 10.38 1.58 11.23
N ILE A 98 10.04 0.30 11.06
CA ILE A 98 10.65 -0.82 11.80
C ILE A 98 12.17 -0.80 11.66
N ARG A 99 12.68 -0.62 10.43
CA ARG A 99 14.11 -0.54 10.15
C ARG A 99 14.80 0.61 10.90
N ARG A 100 14.16 1.77 11.01
CA ARG A 100 14.68 2.91 11.78
C ARG A 100 14.81 2.61 13.28
N MET A 101 13.94 1.76 13.81
CA MET A 101 14.00 1.32 15.21
C MET A 101 15.09 0.25 15.47
N TYR A 102 15.69 -0.37 14.45
CA TYR A 102 16.84 -1.28 14.63
C TYR A 102 18.15 -0.54 14.90
N GLN A 103 18.28 0.71 14.51
CA GLN A 103 19.54 1.45 14.60
C GLN A 103 20.15 1.46 16.01
N PRO A 104 19.36 1.62 17.09
CA PRO A 104 19.89 1.52 18.44
C PRO A 104 20.29 0.10 18.89
N ILE A 105 19.80 -0.95 18.21
CA ILE A 105 20.13 -2.37 18.44
C ILE A 105 21.51 -2.71 17.87
N LEU A 106 21.81 -2.18 16.69
CA LEU A 106 23.12 -2.32 16.03
C LEU A 106 24.23 -1.72 16.90
N ASN A 107 23.93 -0.66 17.66
CA ASN A 107 24.88 -0.02 18.57
C ASN A 107 25.21 -0.86 19.82
N ASP A 108 24.22 -1.55 20.40
CA ASP A 108 24.47 -2.44 21.54
C ASP A 108 25.26 -3.70 21.14
N SER A 109 25.02 -4.22 19.92
CA SER A 109 25.69 -5.42 19.39
C SER A 109 27.18 -5.19 19.10
N LEU A 110 27.55 -3.94 18.76
CA LEU A 110 28.91 -3.56 18.38
C LEU A 110 29.75 -3.02 19.55
N GLY A 111 29.21 -3.04 20.78
CA GLY A 111 29.89 -2.50 21.96
C GLY A 111 30.09 -0.98 21.90
N LEU A 112 29.24 -0.28 21.15
CA LEU A 112 29.32 1.18 20.94
C LEU A 112 28.63 1.91 22.09
N GLN A 113 29.13 1.65 23.29
CA GLN A 113 28.75 2.41 24.46
C GLN A 113 29.59 3.68 24.49
N CYS A 114 28.90 4.79 24.72
CA CYS A 114 29.51 6.07 24.91
C CYS A 114 29.21 6.49 26.35
N GLY A 115 30.25 6.63 27.17
CA GLY A 115 30.14 6.78 28.62
C GLY A 115 30.36 5.48 29.39
N GLU A 116 30.78 5.60 30.65
CA GLU A 116 30.96 4.46 31.58
C GLU A 116 29.60 3.91 32.06
N ASN A 117 28.50 4.66 31.89
CA ASN A 117 27.17 4.28 32.33
C ASN A 117 26.30 3.81 31.17
N CYS A 118 25.98 2.52 31.19
CA CYS A 118 25.13 1.87 30.22
C CYS A 118 23.62 2.18 30.36
N ASP A 119 23.20 2.96 31.37
CA ASP A 119 21.80 3.27 31.73
C ASP A 119 21.29 4.64 31.20
N GLU A 120 22.03 5.25 30.26
CA GLU A 120 21.75 6.57 29.69
C GLU A 120 20.55 6.59 28.73
N TYR A 121 19.86 7.73 28.64
CA TYR A 121 18.79 7.92 27.67
C TYR A 121 19.39 8.07 26.27
N ARG A 122 18.71 7.49 25.28
CA ARG A 122 19.10 7.65 23.87
C ARG A 122 17.95 8.25 23.10
N ALA A 123 18.22 9.30 22.33
CA ALA A 123 17.30 9.76 21.29
C ALA A 123 17.95 9.66 19.92
N TRP A 124 17.12 9.41 18.93
CA TRP A 124 17.55 9.29 17.56
C TRP A 124 16.56 9.99 16.64
N GLY A 125 17.06 10.45 15.50
CA GLY A 125 16.28 11.07 14.45
C GLY A 125 16.87 10.73 13.10
N ALA A 126 16.02 10.55 12.09
CA ALA A 126 16.45 10.25 10.75
C ALA A 126 15.50 10.83 9.71
N VAL A 127 16.09 11.19 8.58
CA VAL A 127 15.37 11.63 7.38
C VAL A 127 15.76 10.74 6.23
N GLY A 128 14.79 10.37 5.41
CA GLY A 128 15.01 9.47 4.31
C GLY A 128 14.06 9.70 3.16
N GLY A 129 14.37 9.06 2.04
CA GLY A 129 13.54 9.10 0.86
C GLY A 129 13.86 7.93 -0.05
N GLY A 130 12.89 7.57 -0.87
CA GLY A 130 12.98 6.36 -1.65
C GLY A 130 11.98 6.32 -2.78
N GLN A 131 12.04 5.21 -3.51
CA GLN A 131 11.12 4.93 -4.58
C GLN A 131 10.66 3.49 -4.51
N SER A 132 9.37 3.28 -4.75
CA SER A 132 8.80 1.96 -4.96
C SER A 132 8.11 1.85 -6.32
N ARG A 133 8.11 0.64 -6.87
CA ARG A 133 7.53 0.32 -8.17
C ARG A 133 6.72 -0.95 -8.05
N LEU A 134 5.45 -0.86 -8.43
CA LEU A 134 4.58 -2.00 -8.66
C LEU A 134 4.46 -2.21 -10.16
N HIS A 135 4.87 -3.39 -10.64
CA HIS A 135 4.76 -3.79 -12.03
C HIS A 135 3.34 -4.26 -12.34
N ASN A 136 2.95 -4.19 -13.62
CA ASN A 136 1.61 -4.58 -14.04
C ASN A 136 1.40 -6.09 -13.84
N SER A 137 0.15 -6.52 -13.74
CA SER A 137 -0.24 -7.94 -13.83
C SER A 137 -1.27 -8.13 -14.95
N HIS A 138 -1.68 -9.37 -15.19
CA HIS A 138 -2.73 -9.65 -16.16
C HIS A 138 -4.07 -9.09 -15.65
N GLY A 139 -4.44 -7.91 -16.14
CA GLY A 139 -5.71 -7.24 -15.81
C GLY A 139 -5.67 -6.21 -14.70
N ALA A 140 -4.48 -5.77 -14.27
CA ALA A 140 -4.34 -4.60 -13.41
C ALA A 140 -3.01 -3.86 -13.69
N LYS A 141 -3.05 -2.53 -13.75
CA LYS A 141 -1.88 -1.67 -13.93
C LYS A 141 -1.24 -1.36 -12.58
N GLY A 142 0.09 -1.27 -12.59
CA GLY A 142 0.86 -0.90 -11.40
C GLY A 142 1.04 0.62 -11.26
N TYR A 143 1.97 1.01 -10.39
CA TYR A 143 2.29 2.40 -10.12
C TYR A 143 3.77 2.57 -9.78
N ARG A 144 4.24 3.81 -9.82
CA ARG A 144 5.51 4.24 -9.23
C ARG A 144 5.21 5.18 -8.08
N MET A 145 5.93 5.09 -6.98
CA MET A 145 5.75 5.96 -5.83
C MET A 145 7.10 6.47 -5.38
N ASP A 146 7.16 7.76 -5.11
CA ASP A 146 8.32 8.44 -4.54
C ASP A 146 7.92 8.92 -3.15
N ASN A 147 8.75 8.65 -2.14
CA ASN A 147 8.45 8.97 -0.75
C ASN A 147 9.56 9.74 -0.06
N PHE A 148 9.17 10.48 0.96
CA PHE A 148 10.04 11.17 1.90
C PHE A 148 9.52 10.93 3.31
N ASN A 149 10.40 10.54 4.22
CA ASN A 149 10.06 10.25 5.60
C ASN A 149 10.97 10.98 6.59
N ILE A 150 10.38 11.31 7.73
CA ILE A 150 11.06 11.82 8.92
C ILE A 150 10.65 10.92 10.07
N THR A 151 11.63 10.41 10.80
CA THR A 151 11.44 9.52 11.94
C THR A 151 12.26 9.98 13.11
N PHE A 152 11.74 9.77 14.32
CA PHE A 152 12.44 10.08 15.55
C PHE A 152 11.96 9.17 16.66
N GLY A 153 12.80 8.98 17.66
CA GLY A 153 12.46 8.17 18.81
C GLY A 153 13.36 8.44 20.00
N ALA A 154 12.93 7.92 21.12
CA ALA A 154 13.69 7.88 22.35
C ALA A 154 13.57 6.50 22.98
N GLN A 155 14.63 6.07 23.62
CA GLN A 155 14.69 4.79 24.30
C GLN A 155 15.55 4.84 25.54
N LYS A 156 15.35 3.86 26.40
CA LYS A 156 16.11 3.68 27.62
C LYS A 156 16.52 2.21 27.75
N PRO A 157 17.83 1.91 27.79
CA PRO A 157 18.35 0.62 28.24
C PRO A 157 18.15 0.49 29.76
N LEU A 158 17.78 -0.70 30.20
CA LEU A 158 17.62 -1.04 31.61
C LEU A 158 18.46 -2.28 31.89
N ASN A 159 19.44 -2.15 32.79
CA ASN A 159 20.23 -3.29 33.21
C ASN A 159 19.42 -4.25 34.10
N LEU A 160 19.25 -5.49 33.64
CA LEU A 160 18.66 -6.58 34.43
C LEU A 160 19.78 -7.49 34.94
N ASN A 161 20.55 -6.98 35.91
CA ASN A 161 21.72 -7.66 36.50
C ASN A 161 21.45 -9.13 36.90
N PHE A 162 20.25 -9.42 37.43
CA PHE A 162 19.88 -10.77 37.87
C PHE A 162 19.71 -11.80 36.73
N LEU A 163 19.56 -11.34 35.48
CA LEU A 163 19.42 -12.18 34.28
C LEU A 163 20.62 -12.09 33.34
N ASN A 164 21.67 -11.34 33.72
CA ASN A 164 22.79 -11.00 32.83
C ASN A 164 22.29 -10.50 31.45
N SER A 165 21.35 -9.57 31.47
CA SER A 165 20.65 -9.12 30.26
C SER A 165 20.25 -7.66 30.32
N TRP A 166 20.00 -7.08 29.15
CA TRP A 166 19.56 -5.71 28.96
C TRP A 166 18.15 -5.68 28.39
N LEU A 167 17.30 -4.83 28.96
CA LEU A 167 15.98 -4.54 28.42
C LEU A 167 15.96 -3.07 27.97
N THR A 168 15.95 -2.87 26.66
CA THR A 168 15.75 -1.54 26.07
C THR A 168 14.28 -1.34 25.78
N VAL A 169 13.70 -0.25 26.25
CA VAL A 169 12.31 0.15 25.93
C VAL A 169 12.31 1.49 25.23
N GLY A 170 11.45 1.68 24.24
CA GLY A 170 11.43 2.90 23.47
C GLY A 170 10.08 3.25 22.86
N ILE A 171 9.98 4.51 22.48
CA ILE A 171 8.87 5.09 21.74
C ILE A 171 9.41 5.79 20.51
N ALA A 172 8.64 5.80 19.43
CA ALA A 172 9.03 6.47 18.21
C ALA A 172 7.82 7.05 17.45
N GLY A 173 8.09 8.01 16.58
CA GLY A 173 7.15 8.58 15.63
C GLY A 173 7.74 8.61 14.22
N SER A 174 6.86 8.50 13.23
CA SER A 174 7.21 8.59 11.81
C SER A 174 6.15 9.37 11.05
N TYR A 175 6.61 10.23 10.15
CA TYR A 175 5.79 10.90 9.15
C TYR A 175 6.35 10.59 7.77
N GLU A 176 5.49 10.09 6.86
CA GLU A 176 5.83 9.82 5.47
C GLU A 176 4.89 10.55 4.52
N LYS A 177 5.46 11.09 3.45
CA LYS A 177 4.74 11.78 2.38
C LYS A 177 5.01 11.10 1.05
N ASP A 178 3.92 10.66 0.41
CA ASP A 178 3.99 9.89 -0.83
C ASP A 178 3.48 10.68 -2.03
N HIS A 179 4.15 10.49 -3.16
CA HIS A 179 3.66 10.86 -4.48
C HIS A 179 3.53 9.59 -5.33
N ILE A 180 2.29 9.24 -5.67
CA ILE A 180 1.98 8.01 -6.41
C ILE A 180 1.63 8.39 -7.85
N HIS A 181 2.31 7.78 -8.81
CA HIS A 181 2.06 7.90 -10.24
C HIS A 181 1.48 6.58 -10.76
N PHE A 182 0.17 6.57 -11.03
CA PHE A 182 -0.51 5.38 -11.54
C PHE A 182 -0.24 5.24 -13.04
N LYS A 183 -0.01 4.00 -13.51
CA LYS A 183 0.16 3.73 -14.94
C LYS A 183 -1.15 3.83 -15.72
N GLN A 184 -2.30 3.74 -15.03
CA GLN A 184 -3.63 3.98 -15.58
C GLN A 184 -4.03 5.44 -15.32
N ASN A 185 -3.26 6.37 -15.91
CA ASN A 185 -3.46 7.83 -15.88
C ASN A 185 -4.02 8.43 -14.57
N GLY A 186 -3.14 9.01 -13.76
CA GLY A 186 -3.54 9.74 -12.58
C GLY A 186 -2.43 9.85 -11.55
N HIS A 187 -2.74 10.49 -10.43
CA HIS A 187 -1.79 10.66 -9.35
C HIS A 187 -2.45 10.57 -7.97
N GLY A 188 -1.68 10.05 -7.01
CA GLY A 188 -2.00 10.00 -5.59
C GLY A 188 -1.04 10.87 -4.79
N LYS A 189 -1.52 11.44 -3.69
CA LYS A 189 -0.69 12.08 -2.66
C LYS A 189 -1.05 11.53 -1.29
N GLY A 190 -0.13 10.79 -0.67
CA GLY A 190 -0.28 10.17 0.65
C GLY A 190 0.33 11.03 1.76
N ASN A 191 -0.20 10.88 2.98
CA ASN A 191 0.38 11.43 4.20
C ASN A 191 0.11 10.40 5.28
N ASN A 192 1.17 9.72 5.69
CA ASN A 192 1.11 8.66 6.68
C ASN A 192 1.75 9.13 7.98
N TRP A 193 1.06 8.90 9.09
CA TRP A 193 1.52 9.18 10.43
C TRP A 193 1.53 7.89 11.23
N GLN A 194 2.67 7.56 11.82
CA GLN A 194 2.86 6.35 12.61
C GLN A 194 3.46 6.69 13.96
N GLY A 195 3.03 5.98 15.00
CA GLY A 195 3.64 5.97 16.32
C GLY A 195 3.91 4.55 16.74
N ALA A 196 5.01 4.32 17.45
CA ALA A 196 5.41 3.00 17.90
C ALA A 196 5.83 2.98 19.36
N ILE A 197 5.57 1.83 19.98
CA ILE A 197 6.26 1.41 21.19
C ILE A 197 7.02 0.13 20.86
N TYR A 198 8.23 0.00 21.37
CA TYR A 198 9.09 -1.15 21.12
C TYR A 198 9.92 -1.49 22.34
N TYR A 199 10.39 -2.73 22.38
CA TYR A 199 11.33 -3.19 23.36
C TYR A 199 12.27 -4.22 22.75
N MET A 200 13.48 -4.25 23.26
CA MET A 200 14.48 -5.24 22.95
C MET A 200 14.98 -5.87 24.25
N TRP A 201 14.92 -7.19 24.32
CA TRP A 201 15.66 -7.94 25.32
C TRP A 201 16.91 -8.52 24.67
N ASN A 202 18.07 -8.28 25.26
CA ASN A 202 19.35 -8.73 24.72
C ASN A 202 20.22 -9.35 25.80
N ASN A 203 20.88 -10.46 25.47
CA ASN A 203 21.89 -11.10 26.31
C ASN A 203 23.07 -11.57 25.42
N PRO A 204 24.16 -12.12 25.99
CA PRO A 204 25.33 -12.50 25.20
C PRO A 204 25.09 -13.56 24.10
N HIS A 205 24.00 -14.33 24.17
CA HIS A 205 23.74 -15.45 23.26
C HIS A 205 22.58 -15.22 22.29
N PHE A 206 21.60 -14.41 22.66
CA PHE A 206 20.43 -14.16 21.82
C PHE A 206 19.74 -12.84 22.19
N TYR A 207 18.90 -12.38 21.28
CA TYR A 207 18.06 -11.21 21.46
C TYR A 207 16.62 -11.46 21.01
N SER A 208 15.72 -10.64 21.52
CA SER A 208 14.33 -10.53 21.09
C SER A 208 14.02 -9.05 20.88
N PHE A 209 13.53 -8.69 19.71
CA PHE A 209 13.09 -7.34 19.40
C PHE A 209 11.62 -7.33 18.96
N SER A 210 10.79 -6.61 19.69
CA SER A 210 9.36 -6.59 19.45
C SER A 210 8.81 -5.19 19.54
N GLY A 211 7.73 -4.94 18.82
CA GLY A 211 7.07 -3.65 18.87
C GLY A 211 5.68 -3.66 18.28
N THR A 212 5.00 -2.55 18.49
CA THR A 212 3.68 -2.29 17.91
C THR A 212 3.65 -0.87 17.37
N ILE A 213 3.16 -0.75 16.14
CA ILE A 213 2.96 0.49 15.41
C ILE A 213 1.46 0.72 15.29
N LEU A 214 1.03 1.94 15.57
CA LEU A 214 -0.30 2.45 15.26
C LEU A 214 -0.14 3.57 14.23
N GLY A 215 -0.98 3.57 13.21
CA GLY A 215 -0.85 4.56 12.14
C GLY A 215 -2.17 4.98 11.51
N ALA A 216 -2.10 6.14 10.85
CA ALA A 216 -3.18 6.70 10.07
C ALA A 216 -2.62 7.32 8.79
N ASP A 217 -3.18 6.91 7.66
CA ASP A 217 -2.81 7.40 6.34
C ASP A 217 -4.02 8.01 5.62
N CYS A 218 -3.71 9.01 4.79
CA CYS A 218 -4.66 9.71 3.95
C CYS A 218 -4.09 9.93 2.54
N VAL A 219 -4.57 9.13 1.59
CA VAL A 219 -4.22 9.25 0.17
C VAL A 219 -5.31 10.00 -0.60
N ARG A 220 -4.95 11.17 -1.14
CA ARG A 220 -5.77 11.89 -2.12
C ARG A 220 -5.47 11.35 -3.51
N VAL A 221 -6.44 10.71 -4.15
CA VAL A 221 -6.32 10.12 -5.49
C VAL A 221 -7.05 11.00 -6.49
N LYS A 222 -6.40 11.27 -7.62
CA LYS A 222 -7.03 11.86 -8.81
C LYS A 222 -6.86 10.91 -10.00
N ARG A 223 -7.97 10.48 -10.56
CA ARG A 223 -8.06 9.58 -11.71
C ARG A 223 -8.48 10.37 -12.95
N SER A 224 -7.75 10.22 -14.04
CA SER A 224 -8.21 10.66 -15.36
C SER A 224 -9.02 9.54 -15.97
N ILE A 225 -10.19 9.85 -16.52
CA ILE A 225 -11.08 8.86 -17.12
C ILE A 225 -11.33 9.30 -18.55
N ASP A 226 -10.76 8.57 -19.49
CA ASP A 226 -10.85 8.88 -20.91
C ASP A 226 -11.77 7.87 -21.60
N VAL A 227 -12.86 8.38 -22.18
CA VAL A 227 -13.89 7.61 -22.87
C VAL A 227 -14.12 8.26 -24.24
N GLY A 228 -13.25 7.97 -25.19
CA GLY A 228 -13.25 8.62 -26.50
C GLY A 228 -13.04 10.13 -26.37
N ASN A 229 -14.00 10.93 -26.83
CA ASN A 229 -13.93 12.39 -26.75
C ASN A 229 -14.31 12.94 -25.36
N LEU A 230 -14.70 12.07 -24.43
CA LEU A 230 -15.08 12.44 -23.07
C LEU A 230 -13.93 12.20 -22.09
N THR A 231 -13.30 13.27 -21.64
CA THR A 231 -12.30 13.23 -20.57
C THR A 231 -12.87 13.81 -19.27
N ARG A 232 -12.82 13.03 -18.18
CA ARG A 232 -13.26 13.46 -16.84
C ARG A 232 -12.22 13.19 -15.78
N LYS A 233 -12.29 13.96 -14.68
CA LYS A 233 -11.38 13.80 -13.53
C LYS A 233 -12.15 13.48 -12.27
N ALA A 234 -11.98 12.26 -11.77
CA ALA A 234 -12.52 11.85 -10.48
C ALA A 234 -11.48 12.13 -9.37
N LYS A 235 -11.96 12.65 -8.23
CA LYS A 235 -11.14 12.90 -7.05
C LYS A 235 -11.72 12.13 -5.87
N GLY A 236 -10.88 11.42 -5.14
CA GLY A 236 -11.27 10.67 -3.94
C GLY A 236 -10.23 10.76 -2.83
N LYS A 237 -10.65 10.52 -1.60
CA LYS A 237 -9.79 10.52 -0.40
C LYS A 237 -9.88 9.15 0.26
N ALA A 238 -8.85 8.32 0.09
CA ALA A 238 -8.73 7.06 0.82
C ALA A 238 -8.12 7.34 2.18
N ARG A 239 -8.77 6.85 3.25
CA ARG A 239 -8.23 6.89 4.61
C ARG A 239 -7.98 5.46 5.06
N VAL A 240 -6.82 5.23 5.66
CA VAL A 240 -6.42 3.92 6.20
C VAL A 240 -6.01 4.12 7.65
N SER A 241 -6.55 3.29 8.53
CA SER A 241 -5.99 3.11 9.88
C SER A 241 -5.25 1.80 9.91
N GLU A 242 -4.12 1.75 10.61
CA GLU A 242 -3.27 0.58 10.65
C GLU A 242 -2.81 0.27 12.07
N TRP A 243 -2.61 -1.02 12.29
CA TRP A 243 -1.96 -1.59 13.46
C TRP A 243 -1.01 -2.68 12.97
N THR A 244 0.25 -2.58 13.34
CA THR A 244 1.29 -3.54 12.96
C THR A 244 2.02 -3.98 14.22
N SER A 245 2.12 -5.27 14.47
CA SER A 245 2.98 -5.83 15.51
C SER A 245 4.04 -6.70 14.86
N PHE A 246 5.24 -6.66 15.43
CA PHE A 246 6.34 -7.49 14.98
C PHE A 246 7.11 -8.04 16.17
N THR A 247 7.71 -9.22 15.94
CA THR A 247 8.63 -9.87 16.88
C THR A 247 9.74 -10.53 16.07
N GLU A 248 10.97 -10.20 16.39
CA GLU A 248 12.19 -10.80 15.88
C GLU A 248 12.94 -11.50 17.00
N LEU A 249 13.43 -12.69 16.73
CA LEU A 249 14.32 -13.44 17.59
C LEU A 249 15.61 -13.72 16.81
N GLY A 250 16.76 -13.52 17.43
CA GLY A 250 18.04 -13.82 16.79
C GLY A 250 19.09 -14.29 17.78
N LEU A 251 20.14 -14.93 17.25
CA LEU A 251 21.26 -15.46 18.01
C LEU A 251 22.46 -14.54 17.87
N ASN A 252 23.18 -14.27 18.96
CA ASN A 252 24.38 -13.45 18.94
C ASN A 252 25.61 -14.34 18.78
N LEU A 253 26.17 -14.40 17.55
CA LEU A 253 27.39 -15.14 17.24
C LEU A 253 28.52 -14.14 16.96
N GLY A 254 29.32 -13.84 17.98
CA GLY A 254 30.47 -12.94 17.86
C GLY A 254 31.78 -13.69 17.71
N TYR A 255 32.66 -13.22 16.81
CA TYR A 255 34.07 -13.59 16.74
C TYR A 255 34.90 -12.34 16.49
N GLU A 256 35.77 -11.98 17.43
CA GLU A 256 36.55 -10.74 17.42
C GLU A 256 35.68 -9.49 17.19
N ASN A 257 35.92 -8.74 16.10
CA ASN A 257 35.20 -7.51 15.73
C ASN A 257 34.05 -7.78 14.73
N PHE A 258 33.61 -9.02 14.59
CA PHE A 258 32.59 -9.43 13.64
C PHE A 258 31.46 -10.16 14.36
N TYR A 259 30.22 -9.72 14.10
CA TYR A 259 29.01 -10.30 14.64
C TYR A 259 28.13 -10.81 13.51
N VAL A 260 27.65 -12.04 13.68
CA VAL A 260 26.67 -12.67 12.81
C VAL A 260 25.44 -12.97 13.66
N GLN A 261 24.31 -12.43 13.25
CA GLN A 261 23.05 -12.55 13.96
C GLN A 261 21.99 -13.17 13.06
N PRO A 262 21.93 -14.50 12.92
CA PRO A 262 20.83 -15.14 12.23
C PRO A 262 19.54 -14.86 13.01
N PHE A 263 18.47 -14.54 12.28
CA PHE A 263 17.21 -14.13 12.89
C PHE A 263 16.00 -14.72 12.18
N ALA A 264 14.91 -14.81 12.95
CA ALA A 264 13.57 -15.07 12.46
C ALA A 264 12.64 -13.96 12.97
N ARG A 265 11.92 -13.31 12.05
CA ARG A 265 10.93 -12.27 12.39
C ARG A 265 9.55 -12.64 11.89
N LEU A 266 8.55 -12.34 12.68
CA LEU A 266 7.14 -12.39 12.30
C LEU A 266 6.56 -10.99 12.42
N GLU A 267 5.90 -10.54 11.36
CA GLU A 267 5.15 -9.29 11.30
C GLU A 267 3.68 -9.61 11.02
N HIS A 268 2.79 -8.99 11.77
CA HIS A 268 1.36 -9.04 11.53
C HIS A 268 0.79 -7.63 11.51
N ALA A 269 0.10 -7.29 10.43
CA ALA A 269 -0.52 -5.99 10.22
C ALA A 269 -2.01 -6.13 9.91
N SER A 270 -2.79 -5.19 10.43
CA SER A 270 -4.21 -5.03 10.16
C SER A 270 -4.48 -3.61 9.68
N TYR A 271 -5.05 -3.50 8.49
CA TYR A 271 -5.38 -2.27 7.82
C TYR A 271 -6.89 -2.14 7.68
N ARG A 272 -7.44 -1.03 8.14
CA ARG A 272 -8.83 -0.64 7.93
C ARG A 272 -8.89 0.50 6.93
N ARG A 273 -9.24 0.18 5.69
CA ARG A 273 -9.56 1.20 4.68
C ARG A 273 -11.01 1.64 4.84
N HIS A 274 -11.23 2.93 5.06
CA HIS A 274 -12.58 3.49 5.13
C HIS A 274 -13.26 3.47 3.75
N ALA A 275 -14.59 3.49 3.74
CA ALA A 275 -15.34 3.73 2.50
C ALA A 275 -15.04 5.13 1.98
N LEU A 276 -15.04 5.29 0.65
CA LEU A 276 -14.82 6.58 0.02
C LEU A 276 -15.77 6.76 -1.17
N SER A 277 -16.12 8.01 -1.45
CA SER A 277 -16.84 8.40 -2.64
C SER A 277 -15.98 9.36 -3.44
N GLU A 278 -15.91 9.13 -4.74
CA GLU A 278 -15.32 10.08 -5.66
C GLU A 278 -16.28 11.24 -5.97
N HIS A 279 -15.71 12.35 -6.41
CA HIS A 279 -16.44 13.50 -6.93
C HIS A 279 -15.71 14.11 -8.14
N GLY A 280 -16.46 14.86 -8.96
CA GLY A 280 -15.93 15.58 -10.13
C GLY A 280 -16.12 14.90 -11.48
N ALA A 281 -16.50 13.62 -11.53
CA ALA A 281 -16.68 12.87 -12.79
C ALA A 281 -18.13 12.44 -13.10
N GLN A 282 -19.12 13.10 -12.46
CA GLN A 282 -20.57 12.83 -12.64
C GLN A 282 -20.94 11.34 -12.47
N SER A 283 -21.54 10.67 -13.46
CA SER A 283 -21.91 9.24 -13.40
C SER A 283 -20.69 8.31 -13.25
N LEU A 284 -19.50 8.76 -13.64
CA LEU A 284 -18.25 7.98 -13.57
C LEU A 284 -17.61 7.98 -12.18
N ASN A 285 -18.18 8.73 -11.22
CA ASN A 285 -17.72 8.69 -9.84
C ASN A 285 -18.01 7.32 -9.22
N LEU A 286 -17.00 6.76 -8.56
CA LEU A 286 -17.11 5.52 -7.82
C LEU A 286 -17.40 5.77 -6.35
N HIS A 287 -18.23 4.90 -5.77
CA HIS A 287 -18.25 4.65 -4.34
C HIS A 287 -17.52 3.34 -4.08
N VAL A 288 -16.41 3.41 -3.34
CA VAL A 288 -15.57 2.26 -3.00
C VAL A 288 -15.85 1.86 -1.56
N ARG A 289 -16.21 0.59 -1.35
CA ARG A 289 -16.53 0.07 -0.02
C ARG A 289 -15.29 0.02 0.86
N GLY A 290 -15.49 0.34 2.13
CA GLY A 290 -14.50 0.13 3.18
C GLY A 290 -14.16 -1.35 3.34
N LYS A 291 -12.94 -1.65 3.79
CA LYS A 291 -12.44 -3.01 3.87
C LYS A 291 -11.36 -3.15 4.94
N ASN A 292 -11.45 -4.24 5.70
CA ASN A 292 -10.37 -4.69 6.58
C ASN A 292 -9.49 -5.68 5.82
N ILE A 293 -8.18 -5.49 5.91
CA ILE A 293 -7.16 -6.29 5.23
C ILE A 293 -6.11 -6.61 6.28
N SER A 294 -5.73 -7.87 6.41
CA SER A 294 -4.59 -8.25 7.24
C SER A 294 -3.46 -8.78 6.37
N ALA A 295 -2.24 -8.64 6.86
CA ALA A 295 -1.03 -9.16 6.26
C ALA A 295 -0.15 -9.78 7.35
N SER A 296 0.39 -10.96 7.09
CA SER A 296 1.33 -11.67 7.95
C SER A 296 2.54 -12.03 7.12
N VAL A 297 3.71 -11.57 7.53
CA VAL A 297 4.96 -11.78 6.81
C VAL A 297 5.98 -12.36 7.78
N GLY A 298 6.55 -13.51 7.40
CA GLY A 298 7.71 -14.10 8.04
C GLY A 298 8.99 -13.67 7.35
N TYR A 299 10.06 -13.56 8.12
CA TYR A 299 11.39 -13.23 7.66
C TYR A 299 12.36 -14.25 8.24
N LEU A 300 13.29 -14.71 7.41
CA LEU A 300 14.46 -15.47 7.84
C LEU A 300 15.67 -14.79 7.25
N GLY A 301 16.60 -14.36 8.08
CA GLY A 301 17.70 -13.53 7.64
C GLY A 301 18.91 -13.57 8.55
N THR A 302 19.84 -12.68 8.28
CA THR A 302 21.05 -12.52 9.08
C THR A 302 21.45 -11.06 9.09
N HIS A 303 21.72 -10.52 10.27
CA HIS A 303 22.42 -9.25 10.44
C HIS A 303 23.92 -9.52 10.58
N LEU A 304 24.72 -8.67 9.97
CA LEU A 304 26.17 -8.70 9.97
C LEU A 304 26.66 -7.35 10.45
N SER A 305 27.51 -7.35 11.47
CA SER A 305 28.01 -6.11 12.06
C SER A 305 29.51 -6.20 12.26
N THR A 306 30.23 -5.14 11.91
CA THR A 306 31.67 -5.07 12.13
C THR A 306 32.16 -3.65 12.41
N ASN A 307 33.25 -3.58 13.17
CA ASN A 307 33.95 -2.34 13.47
C ASN A 307 35.24 -2.28 12.64
N LEU A 308 35.45 -1.16 11.93
CA LEU A 308 36.66 -0.87 11.17
C LEU A 308 37.52 0.14 11.96
N PRO A 309 38.52 -0.32 12.72
CA PRO A 309 39.22 0.53 13.70
C PRO A 309 39.98 1.69 13.05
N TRP A 310 40.53 1.50 11.85
CA TRP A 310 41.35 2.50 11.16
C TRP A 310 40.58 3.75 10.73
N TRP A 311 39.25 3.69 10.68
CA TRP A 311 38.40 4.81 10.28
C TRP A 311 37.35 5.21 11.33
N GLU A 312 37.31 4.48 12.45
CA GLU A 312 36.26 4.58 13.47
C GLU A 312 34.86 4.44 12.83
N LEU A 313 34.73 3.50 11.90
CA LEU A 313 33.50 3.24 11.17
C LEU A 313 32.87 1.94 11.63
N HIS A 314 31.55 1.97 11.71
CA HIS A 314 30.70 0.83 12.02
C HIS A 314 29.93 0.47 10.78
N LEU A 315 30.09 -0.77 10.32
CA LEU A 315 29.39 -1.29 9.17
C LEU A 315 28.38 -2.33 9.63
N ASN A 316 27.14 -2.12 9.23
CA ASN A 316 26.06 -3.06 9.45
C ASN A 316 25.45 -3.41 8.10
N ALA A 317 25.14 -4.68 7.90
CA ALA A 317 24.43 -5.14 6.71
C ALA A 317 23.48 -6.26 7.10
N ASP A 318 22.38 -6.37 6.38
CA ASP A 318 21.44 -7.47 6.59
C ASP A 318 20.86 -7.93 5.27
N ALA A 319 20.46 -9.20 5.27
CA ALA A 319 19.70 -9.80 4.19
C ALA A 319 18.68 -10.76 4.78
N ALA A 320 17.47 -10.75 4.24
CA ALA A 320 16.41 -11.64 4.67
C ALA A 320 15.54 -12.11 3.50
N TRP A 321 15.18 -13.39 3.56
CA TRP A 321 14.10 -13.95 2.77
C TRP A 321 12.76 -13.63 3.45
N LYS A 322 11.81 -13.14 2.67
CA LYS A 322 10.46 -12.76 3.11
C LYS A 322 9.45 -13.75 2.57
N TYR A 323 8.55 -14.21 3.44
CA TYR A 323 7.43 -15.04 3.05
C TYR A 323 6.13 -14.52 3.61
N ARG A 324 5.17 -14.24 2.74
CA ARG A 324 3.85 -13.74 3.08
C ARG A 324 2.88 -14.92 3.24
N PHE A 325 2.35 -15.10 4.45
CA PHE A 325 1.44 -16.20 4.78
C PHE A 325 0.02 -16.02 4.25
N ASN A 326 -0.43 -14.77 4.10
CA ASN A 326 -1.74 -14.42 3.55
C ASN A 326 -1.59 -13.40 2.42
N LEU A 327 -2.30 -13.59 1.31
CA LEU A 327 -2.28 -12.60 0.25
C LEU A 327 -2.90 -11.30 0.75
N LEU A 328 -2.23 -10.17 0.51
CA LEU A 328 -2.88 -8.86 0.60
C LEU A 328 -4.13 -8.95 -0.27
N GLN A 329 -5.32 -8.79 0.32
CA GLN A 329 -6.52 -8.95 -0.48
C GLN A 329 -6.67 -7.76 -1.43
N GLU A 330 -6.09 -7.88 -2.62
CA GLU A 330 -6.07 -6.93 -3.74
C GLU A 330 -7.43 -6.79 -4.42
N ARG A 331 -8.53 -6.98 -3.69
CA ARG A 331 -9.88 -6.90 -4.24
C ARG A 331 -10.70 -5.89 -3.48
N PHE A 332 -11.38 -5.00 -4.17
CA PHE A 332 -12.38 -4.15 -3.55
C PHE A 332 -13.72 -4.25 -4.27
N GLN A 333 -14.76 -3.85 -3.55
CA GLN A 333 -16.10 -3.68 -4.12
C GLN A 333 -16.32 -2.19 -4.36
N ALA A 334 -16.86 -1.86 -5.52
CA ALA A 334 -17.30 -0.52 -5.85
C ALA A 334 -18.61 -0.55 -6.62
N HIS A 335 -19.25 0.61 -6.70
CA HIS A 335 -20.35 0.86 -7.62
C HIS A 335 -20.22 2.28 -8.16
N PHE A 336 -20.84 2.54 -9.31
CA PHE A 336 -20.96 3.90 -9.83
C PHE A 336 -22.02 4.66 -9.03
N LYS A 337 -21.90 5.98 -8.95
CA LYS A 337 -22.70 6.83 -8.05
C LYS A 337 -24.21 6.59 -8.17
N ASN A 338 -24.72 6.44 -9.39
CA ASN A 338 -26.15 6.25 -9.70
C ASN A 338 -26.42 5.08 -10.66
N LEU A 339 -25.42 4.25 -10.95
CA LEU A 339 -25.49 3.25 -12.02
C LEU A 339 -25.08 1.87 -11.52
N GLY A 340 -25.86 0.87 -11.96
CA GLY A 340 -25.53 -0.53 -11.84
C GLY A 340 -25.55 -1.06 -10.41
N SER A 341 -25.04 -2.28 -10.28
CA SER A 341 -24.87 -2.99 -9.02
C SER A 341 -23.43 -2.91 -8.52
N GLN A 342 -23.17 -3.45 -7.33
CA GLN A 342 -21.80 -3.56 -6.83
C GLN A 342 -21.00 -4.55 -7.68
N PHE A 343 -19.81 -4.12 -8.10
CA PHE A 343 -18.85 -4.95 -8.83
C PHE A 343 -17.52 -5.05 -8.09
N ARG A 344 -16.73 -6.07 -8.45
CA ARG A 344 -15.44 -6.36 -7.82
C ARG A 344 -14.31 -6.00 -8.77
N ILE A 345 -13.31 -5.32 -8.24
CA ILE A 345 -12.09 -4.96 -8.95
C ILE A 345 -10.90 -5.65 -8.30
N LYS A 346 -9.98 -6.14 -9.14
CA LYS A 346 -8.69 -6.73 -8.74
C LYS A 346 -7.57 -5.72 -8.96
N GLY A 347 -6.65 -5.65 -8.01
CA GLY A 347 -5.37 -4.99 -8.16
C GLY A 347 -4.32 -5.93 -8.72
N VAL A 348 -3.09 -5.44 -8.74
CA VAL A 348 -1.92 -6.23 -9.13
C VAL A 348 -1.69 -7.33 -8.11
N HIS A 349 -1.62 -8.56 -8.60
CA HIS A 349 -1.29 -9.72 -7.79
C HIS A 349 0.19 -9.84 -7.49
N GLN A 350 0.54 -9.95 -6.20
CA GLN A 350 1.91 -10.21 -5.76
C GLN A 350 2.09 -11.66 -5.31
N LYS A 351 3.22 -12.27 -5.71
CA LYS A 351 3.65 -13.56 -5.18
C LYS A 351 4.01 -13.43 -3.69
N THR A 352 4.06 -14.57 -3.03
CA THR A 352 4.24 -14.68 -1.57
C THR A 352 5.67 -14.52 -1.10
N SER A 353 6.68 -14.67 -1.97
CA SER A 353 8.09 -14.59 -1.58
C SER A 353 8.79 -13.34 -2.11
N GLY A 354 9.71 -12.82 -1.31
CA GLY A 354 10.60 -11.72 -1.68
C GLY A 354 11.92 -11.77 -0.91
N PHE A 355 12.75 -10.78 -1.16
CA PHE A 355 14.00 -10.56 -0.43
C PHE A 355 14.09 -9.10 0.01
N GLU A 356 14.69 -8.86 1.16
CA GLU A 356 15.13 -7.53 1.58
C GLU A 356 16.58 -7.55 2.02
N GLY A 357 17.18 -6.37 2.04
CA GLY A 357 18.46 -6.16 2.70
C GLY A 357 18.78 -4.70 2.89
N SER A 358 19.83 -4.45 3.66
CA SER A 358 20.39 -3.12 3.82
C SER A 358 21.89 -3.12 4.03
N VAL A 359 22.45 -1.93 3.87
CA VAL A 359 23.80 -1.58 4.31
C VAL A 359 23.70 -0.25 5.04
N ASN A 360 24.29 -0.20 6.23
CA ASN A 360 24.38 0.96 7.09
C ASN A 360 25.85 1.21 7.45
N ILE A 361 26.25 2.47 7.39
CA ILE A 361 27.56 2.94 7.81
C ILE A 361 27.33 4.01 8.86
N ALA A 362 27.88 3.81 10.06
CA ALA A 362 27.78 4.74 11.17
C ALA A 362 29.17 5.18 11.65
N LYS A 363 29.24 6.40 12.17
CA LYS A 363 30.43 6.98 12.79
C LYS A 363 30.05 7.66 14.09
N THR A 364 30.85 7.41 15.12
CA THR A 364 30.74 8.10 16.41
C THR A 364 31.60 9.36 16.39
N PHE A 365 31.04 10.46 16.89
CA PHE A 365 31.68 11.77 17.02
C PHE A 365 31.82 12.13 18.52
N TYR A 366 32.54 13.21 18.81
CA TYR A 366 32.69 13.73 20.18
C TYR A 366 31.32 13.96 20.86
N ASN A 367 31.25 13.71 22.17
CA ASN A 367 30.06 13.84 23.03
C ASN A 367 28.91 12.87 22.73
N CYS A 368 29.21 11.63 22.30
CA CYS A 368 28.20 10.58 22.14
C CYS A 368 27.14 10.85 21.08
N TRP A 369 27.50 11.68 20.11
CA TRP A 369 26.77 11.84 18.86
C TRP A 369 27.22 10.78 17.87
N GLN A 370 26.29 10.05 17.30
CA GLN A 370 26.56 9.11 16.23
C GLN A 370 25.77 9.52 15.00
N GLY A 371 26.43 9.63 13.85
CA GLY A 371 25.77 9.83 12.57
C GLY A 371 25.82 8.55 11.75
N TYR A 372 24.77 8.28 10.98
CA TYR A 372 24.73 7.12 10.10
C TYR A 372 24.06 7.43 8.76
N VAL A 373 24.39 6.60 7.77
CA VAL A 373 23.72 6.53 6.47
C VAL A 373 23.31 5.09 6.22
N GLU A 374 22.09 4.88 5.76
CA GLU A 374 21.55 3.57 5.45
C GLU A 374 20.95 3.54 4.05
N PHE A 375 21.33 2.55 3.27
CA PHE A 375 20.66 2.16 2.03
C PHE A 375 19.96 0.82 2.25
N SER A 376 18.66 0.77 1.98
CA SER A 376 17.87 -0.45 2.12
C SER A 376 16.96 -0.66 0.92
N GLY A 377 16.53 -1.89 0.72
CA GLY A 377 15.56 -2.21 -0.31
C GLY A 377 14.94 -3.58 -0.18
N GLU A 378 13.88 -3.78 -0.96
CA GLU A 378 13.18 -5.04 -1.07
C GLU A 378 12.74 -5.32 -2.51
N VAL A 379 12.67 -6.61 -2.84
CA VAL A 379 12.25 -7.09 -4.15
C VAL A 379 11.32 -8.30 -3.99
N TRP A 380 10.24 -8.27 -4.75
CA TRP A 380 9.24 -9.31 -4.93
C TRP A 380 8.98 -9.47 -6.44
N ASP A 381 8.23 -10.52 -6.85
CA ASP A 381 7.93 -10.82 -8.26
C ASP A 381 7.40 -9.64 -9.09
N ARG A 382 6.73 -8.67 -8.46
CA ARG A 382 6.19 -7.46 -9.12
C ARG A 382 6.37 -6.18 -8.34
N PHE A 383 7.06 -6.22 -7.21
CA PHE A 383 7.23 -5.05 -6.36
C PHE A 383 8.69 -4.88 -6.02
N SER A 384 9.20 -3.67 -6.13
CA SER A 384 10.54 -3.33 -5.67
C SER A 384 10.49 -1.98 -4.97
N ALA A 385 11.17 -1.85 -3.85
CA ALA A 385 11.35 -0.58 -3.17
C ALA A 385 12.80 -0.42 -2.74
N TRP A 386 13.28 0.82 -2.72
CA TRP A 386 14.55 1.17 -2.13
C TRP A 386 14.41 2.48 -1.36
N ASN A 387 15.21 2.65 -0.32
CA ASN A 387 15.23 3.81 0.54
C ASN A 387 16.68 4.16 0.90
N LEU A 388 16.98 5.46 0.88
CA LEU A 388 18.21 6.02 1.41
C LEU A 388 17.85 6.96 2.55
N ALA A 389 18.57 6.86 3.67
CA ALA A 389 18.39 7.76 4.79
C ALA A 389 19.69 8.09 5.49
N GLY A 390 19.68 9.24 6.16
CA GLY A 390 20.69 9.65 7.11
C GLY A 390 20.04 9.92 8.45
N GLY A 391 20.74 9.58 9.53
CA GLY A 391 20.24 9.80 10.88
C GLY A 391 21.34 10.10 11.88
N VAL A 392 20.90 10.52 13.05
CA VAL A 392 21.74 10.86 14.18
C VAL A 392 21.16 10.23 15.44
N THR A 393 22.03 9.70 16.29
CA THR A 393 21.71 9.20 17.63
C THR A 393 22.54 9.97 18.66
N VAL A 394 21.92 10.34 19.77
CA VAL A 394 22.56 11.02 20.90
C VAL A 394 22.28 10.23 22.17
N THR A 395 23.29 10.07 23.02
CA THR A 395 23.22 9.38 24.32
C THR A 395 23.57 10.37 25.43
N TRP A 396 22.80 10.40 26.53
CA TRP A 396 23.01 11.28 27.69
C TRP A 396 22.40 10.81 29.02
#